data_AF-A0A3B9MVJ4-F1
#
_entry.id   AF-A0A3B9MVJ4-F1
#
_cell.length_a   1.000
_cell.length_b   1.000
_cell.length_c   1.000
_cell.angle_alpha   90.00
_cell.angle_beta   90.00
_cell.angle_gamma   90.00
#
_symmetry.space_group_name_H-M   'P 1'
#
loop_
_entity.id
_entity.type
_entity.pdbx_description
1 polymer ?
#
loop_
_entity_poly.entity_id
_entity_poly.type
_entity_poly.pdbx_seq_one_letter_code
_entity_poly.pdbx_strand_id
1 'polypeptide(L)' 'MELLNGRPESVEGRLPREVRTYDMLDSLGIEYKRTDHEHADTMEACNEIDAILGVVICKNLFLCNRQKTAFY' A
#
# COMPACT_ATOMS: atom_id res chain seq x y z
N MET A 1 6.78 2.89 -13.66
CA MET A 1 6.79 2.46 -12.25
C MET A 1 8.23 2.51 -11.80
N GLU A 2 8.52 3.23 -10.71
CA GLU A 2 9.86 3.39 -10.16
C GLU A 2 9.78 3.26 -8.64
N LEU A 3 10.81 2.65 -8.04
CA LEU A 3 10.87 2.48 -6.59
C LEU A 3 11.42 3.76 -5.96
N LEU A 4 10.55 4.50 -5.27
CA LEU A 4 10.85 5.76 -4.59
C LEU A 4 10.93 5.53 -3.07
N ASN A 5 11.80 6.27 -2.39
CA ASN A 5 11.92 6.21 -0.93
C ASN A 5 11.01 7.26 -0.28
N GLY A 6 10.25 6.86 0.74
CA GLY A 6 9.41 7.76 1.53
C GLY A 6 8.16 8.29 0.82
N ARG A 7 7.55 9.33 1.40
CA ARG A 7 6.32 9.98 0.91
C ARG A 7 6.52 10.74 -0.40
N PRO A 8 5.46 10.97 -1.19
CA PRO A 8 5.54 11.87 -2.35
C PRO A 8 5.76 13.33 -1.94
N GLU A 9 6.39 14.10 -2.82
CA GLU A 9 6.63 15.55 -2.63
C GLU A 9 5.33 16.34 -2.56
N SER A 10 4.31 15.92 -3.33
CA SER A 10 2.96 16.48 -3.30
C SER A 10 1.94 15.40 -2.97
N VAL A 11 0.96 15.77 -2.14
CA VAL A 11 -0.20 14.94 -1.79
C VAL A 11 -1.43 15.27 -2.65
N GLU A 12 -1.29 16.16 -3.63
CA GLU A 12 -2.37 16.49 -4.57
C GLU A 12 -2.81 15.22 -5.35
N GLY A 13 -4.12 14.97 -5.39
CA GLY A 13 -4.68 13.77 -5.99
C GLY A 13 -4.54 12.48 -5.16
N ARG A 14 -3.88 12.52 -4.00
CA ARG A 14 -3.77 11.36 -3.10
C ARG A 14 -5.02 11.19 -2.24
N LEU A 15 -5.30 9.93 -1.88
CA LEU A 15 -6.43 9.65 -1.01
C LEU A 15 -6.12 10.10 0.42
N PRO A 16 -7.09 10.68 1.16
CA PRO A 16 -6.86 11.09 2.55
C PRO A 16 -6.35 9.97 3.46
N ARG A 17 -6.74 8.71 3.20
CA ARG A 17 -6.24 7.54 3.93
C ARG A 17 -4.76 7.26 3.68
N GLU A 18 -4.29 7.48 2.45
CA GLU A 18 -2.91 7.27 2.05
C GLU A 18 -2.01 8.29 2.76
N VAL A 19 -2.42 9.56 2.77
CA VAL A 19 -1.70 10.63 3.49
C VAL A 19 -1.59 10.32 4.98
N ARG A 20 -2.67 9.88 5.63
CA ARG A 20 -2.62 9.46 7.05
C ARG A 20 -1.67 8.29 7.30
N THR A 21 -1.53 7.36 6.35
CA THR A 21 -0.56 6.26 6.48
C THR A 21 0.86 6.79 6.46
N TYR A 22 1.19 7.71 5.54
CA TYR A 22 2.51 8.35 5.52
C TYR A 22 2.80 9.09 6.83
N ASP A 23 1.86 9.93 7.29
CA ASP A 23 2.02 10.69 8.53
C ASP A 23 2.25 9.77 9.74
N MET A 24 1.56 8.61 9.79
CA MET A 24 1.76 7.62 10.84
C MET A 24 3.16 6.97 10.77
N LEU A 25 3.59 6.53 9.58
CA LEU A 25 4.90 5.90 9.40
C LEU A 25 6.03 6.88 9.73
N ASP A 26 5.92 8.14 9.28
CA ASP A 26 6.86 9.21 9.59
C ASP A 26 6.92 9.46 11.10
N SER A 27 5.77 9.51 11.78
CA SER A 27 5.72 9.70 13.24
C SER A 27 6.39 8.57 14.03
N LEU A 28 6.40 7.36 13.47
CA LEU A 28 7.05 6.18 14.05
C LEU A 28 8.52 6.05 13.64
N GLY A 29 9.00 6.88 12.70
CA GLY A 29 10.35 6.78 12.14
C GLY A 29 10.58 5.51 11.32
N ILE A 30 9.53 4.94 10.73
CA ILE A 30 9.62 3.72 9.92
C ILE A 30 9.95 4.11 8.48
N GLU A 31 11.09 3.63 7.98
CA GLU A 31 11.44 3.79 6.57
C GLU A 31 10.59 2.90 5.68
N TYR A 32 10.13 3.44 4.56
CA TYR A 32 9.36 2.69 3.57
C TYR A 32 9.72 3.14 2.15
N LYS A 33 9.42 2.26 1.20
CA LYS A 33 9.51 2.53 -0.24
C LYS A 33 8.13 2.42 -0.86
N ARG A 34 7.92 3.10 -1.98
CA ARG A 34 6.68 3.10 -2.73
C ARG A 34 6.96 3.04 -4.22
N THR A 35 6.01 2.56 -4.99
CA THR A 35 5.94 2.75 -6.44
C THR A 35 4.52 3.16 -6.78
N ASP A 36 4.37 4.17 -7.64
CA ASP A 36 3.07 4.54 -8.18
C ASP A 36 2.80 3.74 -9.45
N HIS A 37 1.58 3.26 -9.58
CA HIS A 37 1.12 2.47 -10.73
C HIS A 37 -0.37 2.75 -10.99
N GLU A 38 -0.79 2.56 -12.24
CA GLU A 38 -2.20 2.55 -12.61
C GLU A 38 -2.92 1.32 -12.04
N HIS A 39 -4.25 1.29 -12.11
CA HIS A 39 -5.02 0.15 -11.60
C HIS A 39 -4.56 -1.16 -12.25
N ALA A 40 -4.26 -2.17 -11.42
CA ALA A 40 -3.73 -3.46 -11.85
C ALA A 40 -4.77 -4.57 -11.63
N ASP A 41 -5.56 -4.86 -12.66
CA ASP A 41 -6.60 -5.89 -12.64
C ASP A 41 -6.16 -7.24 -13.20
N THR A 42 -4.99 -7.30 -13.85
CA THR A 42 -4.47 -8.51 -14.49
C THR A 42 -3.32 -9.11 -13.68
N MET A 43 -3.09 -10.42 -13.87
CA MET A 43 -1.97 -11.11 -13.22
C MET A 43 -0.63 -10.59 -13.75
N GLU A 44 -0.57 -10.23 -15.03
CA GLU A 44 0.60 -9.66 -15.67
C GLU A 44 0.99 -8.31 -15.06
N ALA A 45 0.01 -7.42 -14.85
CA ALA A 45 0.24 -6.12 -14.20
C ALA A 45 0.70 -6.30 -12.74
N CYS A 46 0.13 -7.27 -12.02
CA CYS A 46 0.57 -7.60 -10.66
C CYS A 46 2.04 -8.08 -10.63
N ASN A 47 2.44 -8.91 -11.60
CA ASN A 47 3.81 -9.43 -11.66
C ASN A 47 4.85 -8.34 -11.95
N GLU A 48 4.50 -7.33 -12.77
CA GLU A 48 5.37 -6.19 -13.03
C GLU A 48 5.59 -5.35 -11.76
N ILE A 49 4.53 -5.12 -10.98
CA ILE A 49 4.62 -4.41 -9.69
C ILE A 49 5.46 -5.21 -8.69
N ASP A 50 5.25 -6.52 -8.61
CA ASP A 50 5.98 -7.43 -7.72
C ASP A 50 7.48 -7.41 -8.02
N ALA A 51 7.85 -7.46 -9.30
CA ALA A 51 9.25 -7.39 -9.75
C ALA A 51 9.95 -6.08 -9.34
N ILE A 52 9.21 -4.96 -9.29
CA ILE A 52 9.75 -3.64 -8.92
C ILE A 52 9.89 -3.49 -7.42
N LEU A 53 8.91 -3.96 -6.66
CA LEU A 53 8.95 -3.87 -5.20
C LEU A 53 9.97 -4.85 -4.61
N GLY A 54 10.15 -6.02 -5.23
CA GLY A 54 11.10 -7.05 -4.77
C GLY A 54 10.75 -7.60 -3.39
N VAL A 55 9.47 -7.58 -3.02
CA VAL A 55 8.95 -8.04 -1.72
C VAL A 55 7.83 -9.05 -1.93
N VAL A 56 7.60 -9.91 -0.94
CA VAL A 56 6.42 -10.78 -0.96
C VAL A 56 5.16 -9.93 -0.76
N ILE A 57 4.29 -9.89 -1.78
CA ILE A 57 3.00 -9.20 -1.68
C ILE A 57 2.10 -9.89 -0.65
N CYS A 58 1.76 -9.17 0.41
CA CYS A 58 0.80 -9.62 1.42
C CYS A 58 -0.64 -9.29 1.00
N LYS A 59 -1.49 -10.31 0.94
CA LYS A 59 -2.94 -10.14 0.77
C LYS A 59 -3.62 -10.19 2.13
N ASN A 60 -4.45 -9.19 2.42
CA ASN A 60 -5.18 -9.11 3.68
C ASN A 60 -6.58 -9.69 3.51
N LEU A 61 -6.99 -10.53 4.45
CA LEU A 61 -8.36 -11.03 4.57
C LEU A 61 -9.03 -10.28 5.71
N PHE A 62 -10.09 -9.54 5.40
CA PHE A 62 -10.94 -8.94 6.42
C PHE A 62 -12.12 -9.89 6.71
N LEU A 63 -12.13 -10.49 7.90
CA LEU A 63 -13.04 -11.56 8.29
C LEU A 63 -13.94 -11.13 9.45
N CYS A 64 -15.01 -11.89 9.68
CA CYS A 64 -15.84 -11.71 10.87
C CYS A 64 -16.25 -13.06 11.47
N ASN A 65 -16.49 -13.07 12.78
CA ASN A 65 -17.06 -14.26 13.42
C ASN A 65 -18.50 -14.51 12.94
N ARG A 66 -19.02 -15.74 13.16
CA ARG A 66 -20.40 -16.11 12.78
C ARG A 66 -21.47 -15.15 13.31
N GLN A 67 -21.23 -14.55 14.47
CA GLN A 67 -22.15 -13.64 15.16
C GLN A 67 -22.06 -12.19 14.63
N LYS A 68 -21.08 -11.88 13.78
CA LYS A 68 -20.78 -10.53 13.25
C LYS A 68 -20.49 -9.49 14.34
N THR A 69 -19.94 -9.93 15.47
CA THR A 69 -19.59 -9.08 16.62
C THR A 69 -18.09 -8.83 16.75
N ALA A 70 -17.26 -9.63 16.08
CA ALA A 70 -15.81 -9.46 16.04
C ALA A 70 -15.32 -9.48 14.58
N PHE A 71 -14.39 -8.57 14.27
CA PHE A 71 -13.77 -8.41 12.96
C PHE A 71 -12.27 -8.66 13.08
N TYR A 72 -11.69 -9.32 12.08
CA TYR A 72 -10.30 -9.74 12.03
C TYR A 72 -9.65 -9.29 10.72
#